data_AF-A0AA96JV01-F1
#
_entry.id   AF-A0AA96JV01-F1
#
_cell.length_a   1.000
_cell.length_b   1.000
_cell.length_c   1.000
_cell.angle_alpha   90.00
_cell.angle_beta   90.00
_cell.angle_gamma   90.00
#
_symmetry.space_group_name_H-M   'P 1'
#
loop_
_entity.id
_entity.type
_entity.pdbx_description
1 polymer ?
#
loop_
_entity_poly.entity_id
_entity_poly.type
_entity_poly.pdbx_seq_one_letter_code
_entity_poly.pdbx_strand_id
1 'polypeptide(L)'
;MNKVVIQIQCQRKRRDWEWPKSLPHATTILATPLIYAMIIPLLIFDFCVELYHRVVFPLLGLPLLSRREYIRLDRHRLPYLNPFQKAGCLYCGYANGLLHYASRIAAETEKVFCPIQHQSGGKFHPPAHHIDFAPYGDAKEFQRKMGI
;
A
#
# COMPACT_ATOMS: atom_id res chain seq x y z
N MET A 1 22.18 -25.66 24.32
CA MET A 1 21.12 -24.93 25.05
C MET A 1 21.79 -23.66 25.58
N ASN A 2 21.52 -22.44 25.14
CA ASN A 2 20.24 -21.78 24.89
C ASN A 2 20.34 -20.76 23.74
N LYS A 3 19.23 -20.65 23.01
CA LYS A 3 19.00 -19.73 21.89
C LYS A 3 19.00 -18.29 22.42
N VAL A 4 19.94 -17.48 21.94
CA VAL A 4 19.87 -16.02 22.08
C VAL A 4 18.84 -15.54 21.06
N VAL A 5 17.61 -15.34 21.53
CA VAL A 5 16.55 -14.69 20.78
C VAL A 5 16.90 -13.20 20.73
N ILE A 6 17.47 -12.75 19.61
CA ILE A 6 17.64 -11.32 19.34
C ILE A 6 16.25 -10.76 19.07
N GLN A 7 15.63 -10.17 20.10
CA GLN A 7 14.53 -9.23 19.92
C GLN A 7 15.06 -8.02 19.17
N ILE A 8 14.82 -7.95 17.86
CA ILE A 8 14.92 -6.70 17.11
C ILE A 8 13.72 -5.84 17.53
N GLN A 9 13.87 -5.09 18.61
CA GLN A 9 12.94 -4.02 18.96
C GLN A 9 13.08 -2.91 17.92
N CYS A 10 12.21 -2.93 16.89
CA CYS A 10 12.00 -1.80 16.01
C CYS A 10 11.35 -0.67 16.81
N GLN A 11 12.17 0.13 17.49
CA GLN A 11 11.79 1.38 18.16
C GLN A 11 11.44 2.43 17.10
N ARG A 12 10.29 2.26 16.44
CA ARG A 12 9.72 3.26 15.54
C ARG A 12 9.22 4.40 16.42
N LYS A 13 10.00 5.48 16.53
CA LYS A 13 9.62 6.73 17.20
C LYS A 13 8.27 7.19 16.62
N ARG A 14 7.17 6.85 17.28
CA ARG A 14 5.83 7.28 16.87
C ARG A 14 5.83 8.79 17.06
N ARG A 15 5.78 9.53 15.95
CA ARG A 15 5.36 10.93 15.99
C ARG A 15 3.93 10.88 16.53
N ASP A 16 3.78 11.24 17.77
CA ASP A 16 2.55 11.40 18.53
C ASP A 16 1.70 12.47 17.84
N TRP A 17 1.07 12.05 16.75
CA TRP A 17 0.06 12.82 16.07
C TRP A 17 -1.18 12.88 16.95
N GLU A 18 -1.34 13.99 17.66
CA GLU A 18 -2.58 14.31 18.35
C GLU A 18 -3.62 14.72 17.31
N TRP A 19 -4.72 13.97 17.26
CA TRP A 19 -5.84 14.32 16.39
C TRP A 19 -6.43 15.67 16.83
N PRO A 20 -6.50 16.68 15.94
CA PRO A 20 -7.12 17.96 16.28
C PRO A 20 -8.58 17.72 16.68
N LYS A 21 -8.94 18.17 17.89
CA LYS A 21 -10.20 17.85 18.56
C LYS A 21 -11.43 18.59 17.98
N SER A 22 -11.30 19.34 16.89
CA SER A 22 -12.37 20.19 16.34
C SER A 22 -12.67 19.92 14.86
N LEU A 23 -13.91 20.26 14.45
CA LEU A 23 -14.48 20.22 13.09
C LEU A 23 -13.48 20.55 11.98
N PRO A 24 -13.72 20.11 10.70
CA PRO A 24 -12.82 20.43 9.59
C PRO A 24 -12.54 21.93 9.60
N HIS A 25 -11.27 22.29 9.80
CA HIS A 25 -10.83 23.66 9.74
C HIS A 25 -11.34 24.26 8.42
N ALA A 26 -11.66 25.56 8.39
CA ALA A 26 -12.12 26.22 7.16
C ALA A 26 -11.19 25.92 5.97
N THR A 27 -9.90 25.73 6.24
CA THR A 27 -8.88 25.26 5.30
C THR A 27 -9.16 23.89 4.67
N THR A 28 -9.68 22.92 5.42
CA THR A 28 -10.09 21.61 4.89
C THR A 28 -11.26 21.74 3.93
N ILE A 29 -12.24 22.59 4.24
CA ILE A 29 -13.39 22.84 3.37
C ILE A 29 -12.90 23.49 2.06
N LEU A 30 -11.98 24.47 2.15
CA LEU A 30 -11.34 25.09 0.98
C LEU A 30 -10.51 24.11 0.15
N ALA A 31 -9.84 23.15 0.79
CA ALA A 31 -9.04 22.12 0.11
C ALA A 31 -9.88 20.96 -0.46
N THR A 32 -11.12 20.77 0.01
CA THR A 32 -11.99 19.64 -0.36
C THR A 32 -12.21 19.51 -1.87
N PRO A 33 -12.48 20.59 -2.64
CA PRO A 33 -12.63 20.50 -4.09
C PRO A 33 -11.39 19.93 -4.78
N LEU A 34 -10.20 20.36 -4.37
CA LEU A 34 -8.93 19.89 -4.95
C LEU A 34 -8.66 18.43 -4.56
N ILE A 35 -8.96 18.05 -3.32
CA ILE A 35 -8.87 16.65 -2.86
C ILE A 35 -9.79 15.77 -3.70
N TYR A 36 -11.03 16.19 -3.93
CA TYR A 36 -11.98 15.40 -4.71
C TYR A 36 -11.67 15.40 -6.20
N ALA A 37 -11.01 16.43 -6.75
CA ALA A 37 -10.54 16.43 -8.14
C ALA A 37 -9.58 15.26 -8.43
N MET A 38 -8.84 14.78 -7.42
CA MET A 38 -7.96 13.61 -7.55
C MET A 38 -8.71 12.29 -7.79
N ILE A 39 -10.05 12.26 -7.69
CA ILE A 39 -10.82 11.08 -8.09
C ILE A 39 -10.62 10.75 -9.56
N ILE A 40 -10.47 11.77 -10.43
CA ILE A 40 -10.29 11.57 -11.88
C ILE A 40 -9.01 10.79 -12.18
N PRO A 41 -7.80 11.25 -11.76
CA PRO A 41 -6.58 10.48 -11.99
C PRO A 41 -6.60 9.12 -11.27
N LEU A 42 -7.25 9.00 -10.09
CA LEU A 42 -7.39 7.71 -9.42
C LEU A 42 -8.23 6.71 -10.23
N LEU A 43 -9.31 7.14 -10.89
CA LEU A 43 -10.12 6.26 -11.75
C LEU A 43 -9.38 5.84 -13.02
N ILE A 44 -8.60 6.75 -13.62
CA ILE A 44 -7.75 6.40 -14.77
C ILE A 44 -6.68 5.39 -14.34
N PHE A 45 -6.01 5.65 -13.23
CA PHE A 45 -5.03 4.74 -12.65
C PHE A 45 -5.63 3.38 -12.32
N ASP A 46 -6.83 3.35 -11.73
CA ASP A 46 -7.57 2.13 -11.44
C ASP A 46 -7.82 1.28 -12.69
N PHE A 47 -8.29 1.91 -13.77
CA PHE A 47 -8.49 1.23 -15.04
C PHE A 47 -7.19 0.63 -15.58
N CYS A 48 -6.11 1.40 -15.58
CA CYS A 48 -4.79 0.93 -16.02
C CYS A 48 -4.28 -0.24 -15.18
N VAL A 49 -4.40 -0.15 -13.85
CA VAL A 49 -3.97 -1.20 -12.91
C VAL A 49 -4.81 -2.47 -13.09
N GLU A 50 -6.12 -2.36 -13.26
CA GLU A 50 -6.99 -3.52 -13.47
C GLU A 50 -6.70 -4.20 -14.81
N LEU A 51 -6.48 -3.43 -15.89
CA LEU A 51 -6.07 -3.97 -17.19
C LEU A 51 -4.73 -4.70 -17.07
N TYR A 52 -3.73 -4.05 -16.46
CA TYR A 52 -2.43 -4.63 -16.18
C TYR A 52 -2.55 -5.95 -15.40
N HIS A 53 -3.27 -5.93 -14.28
CA HIS A 53 -3.47 -7.10 -13.42
C HIS A 53 -4.13 -8.25 -14.18
N ARG A 54 -5.22 -8.00 -14.92
CA ARG A 54 -5.96 -9.06 -15.62
C ARG A 54 -5.24 -9.64 -16.83
N VAL A 55 -4.37 -8.87 -17.48
CA VAL A 55 -3.62 -9.33 -18.66
C VAL A 55 -2.32 -9.99 -18.22
N VAL A 56 -1.53 -9.32 -17.38
CA VAL A 56 -0.16 -9.75 -17.07
C VAL A 56 -0.13 -10.91 -16.08
N PHE A 57 -1.00 -10.95 -15.07
CA PHE A 57 -0.92 -12.02 -14.07
C PHE A 57 -1.19 -13.41 -14.66
N PRO A 58 -2.25 -13.60 -15.47
CA PRO A 58 -2.44 -14.89 -16.14
C PRO A 58 -1.30 -15.25 -17.09
N LEU A 59 -0.73 -14.26 -17.80
CA LEU A 59 0.43 -14.49 -18.68
C LEU A 59 1.67 -14.95 -17.92
N LEU A 60 1.87 -14.45 -16.69
CA LEU A 60 2.98 -14.84 -15.82
C LEU A 60 2.65 -16.03 -14.90
N GLY A 61 1.46 -16.62 -15.01
CA GLY A 61 1.01 -17.71 -14.11
C GLY A 61 0.80 -17.29 -12.65
N LEU A 62 0.63 -15.99 -12.39
CA LEU A 62 0.36 -15.45 -11.06
C LEU A 62 -1.13 -15.54 -10.70
N PRO A 63 -1.47 -15.81 -9.42
CA PRO A 63 -2.85 -15.82 -8.97
C PRO A 63 -3.43 -14.40 -8.94
N LEU A 64 -4.66 -14.24 -9.44
CA LEU A 64 -5.37 -12.96 -9.40
C LEU A 64 -5.69 -12.55 -7.95
N LEU A 65 -5.42 -11.30 -7.62
CA LEU A 65 -5.72 -10.71 -6.32
C LEU A 65 -7.18 -10.24 -6.24
N SER A 66 -7.88 -10.63 -5.18
CA SER A 66 -9.25 -10.22 -4.93
C SER A 66 -9.34 -8.75 -4.52
N ARG A 67 -9.85 -7.89 -5.40
CA ARG A 67 -10.04 -6.45 -5.16
C ARG A 67 -10.84 -6.15 -3.88
N ARG A 68 -11.80 -7.01 -3.53
CA ARG A 68 -12.69 -6.85 -2.35
C ARG A 68 -11.93 -6.95 -1.02
N GLU A 69 -10.76 -7.57 -1.01
CA GLU A 69 -9.90 -7.66 0.18
C GLU A 69 -9.19 -6.34 0.48
N TYR A 70 -9.03 -5.47 -0.54
CA TYR A 70 -8.26 -4.22 -0.44
C TYR A 70 -9.18 -3.00 -0.33
N ILE A 71 -10.29 -2.97 -1.08
CA ILE A 71 -11.21 -1.83 -1.11
C ILE A 71 -12.46 -2.17 -0.30
N ARG A 72 -12.58 -1.58 0.89
CA ARG A 72 -13.76 -1.71 1.78
C ARG A 72 -14.38 -0.35 2.05
N LEU A 73 -15.66 -0.23 1.69
CA LEU A 73 -16.45 1.00 1.79
C LEU A 73 -17.64 0.77 2.73
N ASP A 74 -17.40 0.55 4.02
CA ASP A 74 -18.42 0.24 5.03
C ASP A 74 -18.73 1.43 5.95
N ARG A 75 -17.73 2.27 6.23
CA ARG A 75 -17.80 3.40 7.16
C ARG A 75 -18.84 4.47 6.82
N HIS A 76 -19.30 4.57 5.58
CA HIS A 76 -20.38 5.49 5.19
C HIS A 76 -21.72 5.14 5.88
N ARG A 77 -21.87 3.92 6.39
CA ARG A 77 -23.07 3.43 7.11
C ARG A 77 -23.11 3.88 8.58
N LEU A 78 -22.03 4.45 9.11
CA LEU A 78 -21.97 4.87 10.50
C LEU A 78 -22.96 6.03 10.76
N PRO A 79 -23.85 5.90 11.76
CA PRO A 79 -24.96 6.82 11.95
C PRO A 79 -24.52 8.20 12.47
N TYR A 80 -23.37 8.26 13.16
CA TYR A 80 -22.84 9.47 13.77
C TYR A 80 -22.01 10.35 12.82
N LEU A 81 -21.85 9.96 11.55
CA LEU A 81 -21.15 10.78 10.55
C LEU A 81 -22.12 11.70 9.80
N ASN A 82 -21.74 12.97 9.68
CA ASN A 82 -22.43 13.93 8.81
C ASN A 82 -22.27 13.54 7.32
N PRO A 83 -23.19 13.97 6.42
CA PRO A 83 -23.10 13.64 5.00
C PRO A 83 -21.75 14.00 4.35
N PHE A 84 -21.19 15.17 4.68
CA PHE A 84 -19.86 15.57 4.21
C PHE A 84 -18.74 14.63 4.69
N GLN A 85 -18.81 14.20 5.95
CA GLN A 85 -17.85 13.24 6.51
C GLN A 85 -18.01 11.86 5.88
N LYS A 86 -19.25 11.43 5.57
CA LYS A 86 -19.52 10.20 4.84
C LYS A 86 -18.93 10.23 3.43
N ALA A 87 -19.07 11.34 2.71
CA ALA A 87 -18.47 11.54 1.38
C ALA A 87 -16.94 11.47 1.44
N GLY A 88 -16.31 12.18 2.39
CA GLY A 88 -14.87 12.12 2.58
C GLY A 88 -14.38 10.73 2.98
N CYS A 89 -15.16 10.02 3.80
CA CYS A 89 -14.86 8.65 4.19
C CYS A 89 -14.93 7.68 2.99
N LEU A 90 -15.91 7.84 2.10
CA LEU A 90 -16.03 7.08 0.86
C LEU A 90 -14.82 7.33 -0.05
N TYR A 91 -14.47 8.60 -0.27
CA TYR A 91 -13.31 8.99 -1.06
C TYR A 91 -12.02 8.39 -0.50
N CYS A 92 -11.71 8.63 0.78
CA CYS A 92 -10.49 8.13 1.41
C CYS A 92 -10.45 6.61 1.49
N GLY A 93 -11.60 5.95 1.72
CA GLY A 93 -11.69 4.49 1.73
C GLY A 93 -11.36 3.89 0.36
N TYR A 94 -11.87 4.51 -0.71
CA TYR A 94 -11.58 4.10 -2.07
C TYR A 94 -10.12 4.37 -2.45
N ALA A 95 -9.64 5.61 -2.28
CA ALA A 95 -8.31 6.02 -2.68
C ALA A 95 -7.20 5.20 -1.98
N ASN A 96 -7.27 5.05 -0.65
CA ASN A 96 -6.28 4.26 0.08
C ASN A 96 -6.38 2.77 -0.25
N GLY A 97 -7.59 2.24 -0.39
CA GLY A 97 -7.79 0.83 -0.76
C GLY A 97 -7.21 0.53 -2.15
N LEU A 98 -7.45 1.41 -3.13
CA LEU A 98 -6.92 1.30 -4.48
C LEU A 98 -5.38 1.37 -4.50
N LEU A 99 -4.79 2.33 -3.80
CA LEU A 99 -3.32 2.45 -3.75
C LEU A 99 -2.67 1.26 -3.07
N HIS A 100 -3.30 0.73 -2.01
CA HIS A 100 -2.83 -0.50 -1.36
C HIS A 100 -2.95 -1.71 -2.30
N TYR A 101 -4.06 -1.84 -3.02
CA TYR A 101 -4.26 -2.87 -4.04
C TYR A 101 -3.19 -2.81 -5.13
N ALA A 102 -2.97 -1.63 -5.73
CA ALA A 102 -1.97 -1.42 -6.76
C ALA A 102 -0.55 -1.72 -6.26
N SER A 103 -0.20 -1.28 -5.05
CA SER A 103 1.09 -1.58 -4.43
C SER A 103 1.28 -3.09 -4.24
N ARG A 104 0.22 -3.83 -3.88
CA ARG A 104 0.28 -5.28 -3.76
C ARG A 104 0.48 -5.98 -5.09
N ILE A 105 -0.22 -5.54 -6.14
CA ILE A 105 -0.03 -6.06 -7.51
C ILE A 105 1.43 -5.85 -7.94
N ALA A 106 1.98 -4.65 -7.72
CA ALA A 106 3.38 -4.36 -8.02
C ALA A 106 4.34 -5.25 -7.20
N ALA A 107 4.05 -5.50 -5.92
CA ALA A 107 4.86 -6.38 -5.08
C ALA A 107 4.88 -7.85 -5.56
N GLU A 108 3.76 -8.38 -6.07
CA GLU A 108 3.76 -9.72 -6.70
C GLU A 108 4.52 -9.74 -8.03
N THR A 109 4.45 -8.65 -8.77
CA THR A 109 5.24 -8.49 -10.01
C THR A 109 6.74 -8.47 -9.70
N GLU A 110 7.15 -7.73 -8.68
CA GLU A 110 8.55 -7.58 -8.27
C GLU A 110 9.18 -8.93 -7.89
N LYS A 111 8.42 -9.82 -7.26
CA LYS A 111 8.86 -11.19 -6.93
C LYS A 111 9.27 -12.00 -8.15
N VAL A 112 8.61 -11.80 -9.28
CA VAL A 112 8.89 -12.51 -10.53
C VAL A 112 10.07 -11.88 -11.27
N PHE A 113 10.22 -10.56 -11.23
CA PHE A 113 11.29 -9.87 -11.95
C PHE A 113 12.63 -9.89 -11.20
N CYS A 114 12.64 -9.47 -9.93
CA CYS A 114 13.88 -9.26 -9.20
C CYS A 114 13.63 -9.24 -7.67
N PRO A 115 13.66 -10.40 -6.99
CA PRO A 115 13.50 -10.47 -5.55
C PRO A 115 14.81 -10.09 -4.82
N ILE A 116 15.30 -8.86 -4.99
CA ILE A 116 16.48 -8.32 -4.30
C ILE A 116 16.08 -7.12 -3.44
N GLN A 117 16.54 -7.10 -2.20
CA GLN A 117 16.34 -5.99 -1.28
C GLN A 117 17.07 -4.72 -1.75
N HIS A 118 16.51 -3.56 -1.45
CA HIS A 118 17.24 -2.31 -1.59
C HIS A 118 18.46 -2.26 -0.66
N GLN A 119 19.46 -1.48 -1.05
CA GLN A 119 20.62 -1.22 -0.21
C GLN A 119 20.19 -0.65 1.16
N SER A 120 20.68 -1.27 2.24
CA SER A 120 20.42 -0.79 3.60
C SER A 120 21.07 0.56 3.86
N GLY A 121 20.31 1.50 4.44
CA GLY A 121 20.82 2.81 4.87
C GLY A 121 19.90 3.97 4.49
N GLY A 122 20.22 5.15 4.99
CA GLY A 122 19.46 6.38 4.71
C GLY A 122 18.08 6.45 5.36
N LYS A 123 17.22 7.32 4.83
CA LYS A 123 15.83 7.54 5.30
C LYS A 123 14.82 6.75 4.44
N PHE A 124 15.18 5.53 4.03
CA PHE A 124 14.32 4.70 3.19
C PHE A 124 13.33 3.88 4.04
N HIS A 125 12.08 3.77 3.57
CA HIS A 125 11.06 2.95 4.19
C HIS A 125 10.87 1.68 3.35
N PRO A 126 11.49 0.54 3.71
CA PRO A 126 11.41 -0.66 2.91
C PRO A 126 9.97 -1.19 2.87
N PRO A 127 9.48 -1.61 1.69
CA PRO A 127 8.23 -2.34 1.57
C PRO A 127 8.23 -3.60 2.44
N ALA A 128 7.08 -3.95 3.02
CA ALA A 128 6.97 -5.09 3.93
C ALA A 128 7.25 -6.44 3.26
N HIS A 129 7.02 -6.57 1.94
CA HIS A 129 7.22 -7.83 1.21
C HIS A 129 8.69 -8.13 0.88
N HIS A 130 9.62 -7.20 1.14
CA HIS A 130 11.06 -7.40 0.91
C HIS A 130 11.72 -8.35 1.91
N ILE A 131 11.02 -8.78 2.96
CA ILE A 131 11.54 -9.72 3.97
C ILE A 131 12.02 -11.03 3.32
N ASP A 132 11.32 -11.48 2.26
CA ASP A 132 11.63 -12.74 1.57
C ASP A 132 12.61 -12.57 0.40
N PHE A 133 13.19 -11.39 0.20
CA PHE A 133 14.08 -11.08 -0.93
C PHE A 133 15.55 -11.38 -0.60
N ALA A 134 16.36 -11.61 -1.63
CA ALA A 134 17.80 -11.75 -1.49
C ALA A 134 18.42 -10.44 -0.95
N PRO A 135 19.40 -10.50 -0.03
CA PRO A 135 20.09 -9.31 0.43
C PRO A 135 20.75 -8.53 -0.73
N TYR A 136 20.83 -7.21 -0.58
CA TYR A 136 21.49 -6.37 -1.56
C TYR A 136 22.94 -6.81 -1.79
N GLY A 137 23.30 -7.08 -3.04
CA GLY A 137 24.65 -7.51 -3.44
C GLY A 137 24.92 -9.02 -3.32
N ASP A 138 23.96 -9.83 -2.84
CA ASP A 138 24.12 -11.28 -2.77
C ASP A 138 23.65 -11.97 -4.06
N ALA A 139 24.57 -12.04 -5.04
CA ALA A 139 24.32 -12.68 -6.33
C ALA A 139 23.96 -14.16 -6.20
N LYS A 140 24.53 -14.88 -5.22
CA LYS A 140 24.29 -16.32 -5.04
C LYS A 140 22.88 -16.58 -4.54
N GLU A 141 22.43 -15.83 -3.55
CA GLU A 141 21.08 -15.96 -3.02
C GLU A 141 20.02 -15.53 -4.04
N PHE A 142 20.31 -14.50 -4.84
CA PHE A 142 19.46 -14.10 -5.96
C PHE A 142 19.29 -15.21 -7.00
N GLN A 143 20.41 -15.77 -7.49
CA GLN A 143 20.42 -16.90 -8.43
C GLN A 143 19.62 -18.09 -7.89
N ARG A 144 19.84 -18.43 -6.61
CA ARG A 144 19.11 -19.50 -5.91
C ARG A 144 17.59 -19.26 -5.87
N LYS A 145 17.15 -18.01 -5.63
CA LYS A 145 15.72 -17.65 -5.62
C LYS A 145 15.10 -17.65 -7.02
N MET A 146 15.87 -17.29 -8.03
CA MET A 146 15.45 -17.25 -9.43
C MET A 146 15.54 -18.63 -10.11
N GLY A 147 16.25 -19.59 -9.53
CA GLY A 147 16.46 -20.91 -10.12
C GLY A 147 17.39 -20.90 -11.34
N ILE A 148 18.35 -19.96 -11.38
CA ILE A 148 19.37 -19.81 -12.43
C ILE A 148 20.78 -20.07 -11.90
#